data_AF-A6J7D9-F1
#
_entry.id   AF-A6J7D9-F1
#
_cell.length_a   1.000
_cell.length_b   1.000
_cell.length_c   1.000
_cell.angle_alpha   90.00
_cell.angle_beta   90.00
_cell.angle_gamma   90.00
#
_symmetry.space_group_name_H-M   'P 1'
#
loop_
_entity.id
_entity.type
_entity.pdbx_description
1 polymer ?
#
loop_
_entity_poly.entity_id
_entity_poly.type
_entity_poly.pdbx_seq_one_letter_code
_entity_poly.pdbx_strand_id
1 'polypeptide(L)'
;MATLRRLQEAPRHLLVCEKSNFGHDKSRHKHLVETHYHNYRVSFLIPECGLLSKKLKDLVMEMGPYYSVKKLPLHELITHEFINTFVKKGKRKHLVSHRNKQNESYGKTSGKYWGSSCACKRARGG
;
A
#
# COMPACT_ATOMS: atom_id res chain seq x y z
N MET A 1 -3.64 36.96 -17.97
CA MET A 1 -4.61 36.54 -16.93
C MET A 1 -4.67 35.01 -16.72
N ALA A 2 -4.47 34.16 -17.74
CA ALA A 2 -4.56 32.68 -17.59
C ALA A 2 -3.42 32.02 -16.79
N THR A 3 -2.22 32.61 -16.78
CA THR A 3 -1.03 32.07 -16.09
C THR A 3 -1.11 32.19 -14.57
N LEU A 4 -1.68 33.28 -14.05
CA LEU A 4 -1.88 33.47 -12.60
C LEU A 4 -2.90 32.50 -12.01
N ARG A 5 -3.88 32.05 -12.81
CA ARG A 5 -4.91 31.09 -12.36
C ARG A 5 -4.34 29.71 -12.03
N ARG A 6 -3.38 29.21 -12.83
CA ARG A 6 -2.73 27.91 -12.59
C ARG A 6 -1.85 27.89 -11.33
N LEU A 7 -1.33 29.04 -10.92
CA LEU A 7 -0.54 29.17 -9.69
C LEU A 7 -1.41 29.13 -8.42
N GLN A 8 -2.70 29.47 -8.54
CA GLN A 8 -3.67 29.43 -7.45
C GLN A 8 -4.51 28.15 -7.44
N GLU A 9 -4.38 27.32 -8.48
CA GLU A 9 -5.18 26.10 -8.63
C GLU A 9 -4.63 25.00 -7.71
N ALA A 10 -5.50 24.47 -6.84
CA ALA A 10 -5.12 23.37 -5.97
C ALA A 10 -4.92 22.09 -6.80
N PRO A 11 -3.92 21.25 -6.46
CA PRO A 11 -3.74 19.96 -7.11
C PRO A 11 -4.99 19.09 -6.88
N ARG A 12 -5.29 18.23 -7.86
CA ARG A 12 -6.40 17.28 -7.75
C ARG A 12 -6.13 16.30 -6.63
N HIS A 13 -6.97 16.33 -5.60
CA HIS A 13 -6.96 15.41 -4.49
C HIS A 13 -8.37 14.86 -4.30
N LEU A 14 -8.48 13.55 -4.11
CA LEU A 14 -9.74 12.88 -3.80
C LEU A 14 -9.51 11.99 -2.59
N LEU A 15 -10.35 12.16 -1.58
CA LEU A 15 -10.32 11.35 -0.36
C LEU A 15 -11.70 10.72 -0.19
N VAL A 16 -11.71 9.44 0.16
CA VAL A 16 -12.93 8.68 0.44
C VAL A 16 -12.89 8.25 1.91
N CYS A 17 -13.93 8.60 2.66
CA CYS A 17 -14.09 8.20 4.06
C CYS A 17 -15.33 7.32 4.19
N GLU A 18 -15.13 6.06 4.57
CA GLU A 18 -16.21 5.09 4.77
C GLU A 18 -16.24 4.63 6.23
N LYS A 19 -17.44 4.43 6.77
CA LYS A 19 -17.66 3.80 8.09
C LYS A 19 -18.45 2.52 7.89
N SER A 20 -17.95 1.42 8.43
CA SER A 20 -18.56 0.09 8.32
C SER A 20 -18.31 -0.73 9.60
N ASN A 21 -18.84 -1.95 9.64
CA ASN A 21 -18.63 -2.93 10.70
C ASN A 21 -17.92 -4.18 10.12
N PHE A 22 -17.02 -4.79 10.89
CA PHE A 22 -16.31 -6.01 10.50
C PHE A 22 -17.23 -7.24 10.44
N GLY A 23 -18.26 -7.31 11.28
CA GLY A 23 -19.21 -8.42 11.31
C GLY A 23 -20.39 -8.29 10.34
N HIS A 24 -20.44 -7.24 9.52
CA HIS A 24 -21.52 -7.03 8.58
C HIS A 24 -21.23 -7.78 7.26
N ASP A 25 -22.15 -8.62 6.78
CA ASP A 25 -21.93 -9.48 5.60
C ASP A 25 -21.55 -8.73 4.33
N LYS A 26 -22.10 -7.53 4.14
CA LYS A 26 -21.78 -6.65 3.00
C LYS A 26 -20.46 -5.88 3.14
N SER A 27 -19.71 -6.08 4.23
CA SER A 27 -18.49 -5.34 4.50
C SER A 27 -17.36 -5.80 3.58
N ARG A 28 -16.84 -4.87 2.77
CA ARG A 28 -15.78 -5.15 1.78
C ARG A 28 -14.37 -4.98 2.33
N HIS A 29 -14.20 -4.84 3.65
CA HIS A 29 -12.91 -4.55 4.28
C HIS A 29 -11.81 -5.56 3.91
N LYS A 30 -12.14 -6.86 3.89
CA LYS A 30 -11.20 -7.92 3.50
C LYS A 30 -10.80 -7.81 2.02
N HIS A 31 -11.80 -7.68 1.15
CA HIS A 31 -11.59 -7.56 -0.29
C HIS A 31 -10.73 -6.34 -0.67
N LEU A 32 -10.97 -5.19 -0.02
CA LEU A 32 -10.20 -3.96 -0.25
C LEU A 32 -8.72 -4.14 0.11
N VAL A 33 -8.40 -4.86 1.19
CA VAL A 33 -7.02 -5.15 1.57
C VAL A 33 -6.39 -6.18 0.64
N GLU A 34 -7.12 -7.25 0.28
CA GLU A 34 -6.60 -8.33 -0.58
C GLU A 34 -6.37 -7.89 -2.04
N THR A 35 -7.10 -6.90 -2.53
CA THR A 35 -6.95 -6.36 -3.88
C THR A 35 -5.94 -5.21 -3.95
N HIS A 36 -5.44 -4.72 -2.81
CA HIS A 36 -4.40 -3.69 -2.75
C HIS A 36 -3.00 -4.31 -2.70
N TYR A 37 -2.46 -4.61 -3.89
CA TYR A 37 -1.27 -5.45 -4.05
C TYR A 37 0.06 -4.82 -3.63
N HIS A 38 0.16 -3.49 -3.55
CA HIS A 38 1.43 -2.79 -3.38
C HIS A 38 1.44 -1.92 -2.13
N ASN A 39 1.88 -2.50 -1.02
CA ASN A 39 2.04 -1.81 0.25
C ASN A 39 3.53 -1.52 0.50
N TYR A 40 3.89 -0.25 0.66
CA TYR A 40 5.24 0.15 1.07
C TYR A 40 5.35 0.36 2.58
N ARG A 41 4.30 0.91 3.19
CA ARG A 41 4.28 1.27 4.61
C ARG A 41 2.98 0.82 5.23
N VAL A 42 3.09 0.05 6.31
CA VAL A 42 1.99 -0.30 7.21
C VAL A 42 2.32 0.30 8.57
N SER A 43 1.38 1.02 9.17
CA SER A 43 1.55 1.62 10.50
C SER A 43 0.23 1.55 11.24
N PHE A 44 0.28 1.21 12.53
CA PHE A 44 -0.88 1.17 13.41
C PHE A 44 -0.56 1.89 14.72
N LEU A 45 -1.60 2.40 15.37
CA LEU A 45 -1.49 3.13 16.64
C LEU A 45 -2.54 2.58 17.59
N ILE A 46 -2.09 2.17 18.78
CA ILE A 46 -2.95 1.70 19.88
C ILE A 46 -2.81 2.74 21.00
N PRO A 47 -3.85 3.55 21.26
CA PRO A 47 -3.83 4.51 22.35
C PRO A 47 -3.62 3.79 23.70
N GLU A 48 -2.92 4.46 24.64
CA GLU A 48 -2.76 4.00 26.02
C GLU A 48 -2.15 2.58 26.18
N CYS A 49 -1.40 2.11 25.18
CA CYS A 49 -0.76 0.80 25.21
C CYS A 49 0.67 0.89 25.74
N GLY A 50 0.86 0.64 27.05
CA GLY A 50 2.19 0.62 27.67
C GLY A 50 3.00 -0.65 27.40
N LEU A 51 2.33 -1.77 27.09
CA LEU A 51 2.96 -3.06 26.80
C LEU A 51 2.31 -3.73 25.59
N LEU A 52 3.14 -4.09 24.60
CA LEU A 52 2.70 -4.80 23.39
C LEU A 52 2.57 -6.31 23.67
N SER A 53 1.45 -6.91 23.28
CA SER A 53 1.28 -8.36 23.37
C SER A 53 2.32 -9.11 22.52
N LYS A 54 2.86 -10.21 23.05
CA LYS A 54 3.84 -11.07 22.35
C LYS A 54 3.33 -11.50 20.98
N LYS A 55 2.06 -11.93 20.89
CA LYS A 55 1.42 -12.34 19.64
C LYS A 55 1.50 -11.25 18.55
N LEU A 56 1.26 -9.99 18.92
CA LEU A 56 1.32 -8.89 17.96
C LEU A 56 2.77 -8.56 17.58
N LYS A 57 3.70 -8.65 18.54
CA LYS A 57 5.13 -8.46 18.27
C LYS A 57 5.63 -9.50 17.26
N ASP A 58 5.29 -10.77 17.48
CA ASP A 58 5.73 -11.87 16.62
C ASP A 58 5.14 -11.73 15.21
N LEU A 59 3.85 -11.39 15.10
CA LEU A 59 3.19 -11.12 13.81
C LEU A 59 3.86 -9.98 13.01
N VAL A 60 4.30 -8.92 13.69
CA VAL A 60 5.00 -7.81 13.01
C VAL A 60 6.39 -8.24 12.53
N MET A 61 7.08 -9.09 13.29
CA MET A 61 8.38 -9.63 12.89
C MET A 61 8.29 -10.68 11.79
N GLU A 62 7.17 -11.41 11.71
CA GLU A 62 6.88 -12.41 10.66
C GLU A 62 6.49 -11.78 9.30
N MET A 63 6.33 -10.45 9.22
CA MET A 63 6.11 -9.77 7.95
C MET A 63 7.25 -10.12 6.99
N GLY A 64 6.91 -10.93 5.98
CA GLY A 64 7.89 -11.67 5.19
C GLY A 64 8.89 -10.78 4.43
N PRO A 65 10.09 -11.30 4.15
CA PRO A 65 11.09 -10.56 3.39
C PRO A 65 10.62 -10.26 1.97
N TYR A 66 11.03 -9.11 1.45
CA TYR A 66 10.93 -8.78 0.04
C TYR A 66 12.30 -8.92 -0.64
N TYR A 67 12.28 -9.30 -1.92
CA TYR A 67 13.49 -9.45 -2.71
C TYR A 67 13.64 -8.26 -3.66
N SER A 68 14.86 -7.75 -3.81
CA SER A 68 15.19 -6.72 -4.79
C SER A 68 16.21 -7.29 -5.78
N VAL A 69 15.80 -7.42 -7.04
CA VAL A 69 16.67 -7.90 -8.12
C VAL A 69 17.05 -6.72 -9.01
N LYS A 70 18.35 -6.50 -9.22
CA LYS A 70 18.85 -5.45 -10.10
C LYS A 70 18.93 -5.97 -11.53
N LYS A 71 18.53 -5.14 -12.50
CA LYS A 71 18.64 -5.41 -13.95
C LYS A 71 17.97 -6.74 -14.38
N LEU A 72 16.82 -7.08 -13.80
CA LEU A 72 16.04 -8.25 -14.21
C LEU A 72 15.41 -7.99 -15.59
N PRO A 73 15.71 -8.80 -16.62
CA PRO A 73 15.09 -8.63 -17.92
C PRO A 73 13.65 -9.15 -17.92
N LEU A 74 12.76 -8.48 -18.65
CA LEU A 74 11.32 -8.80 -18.65
C LEU A 74 11.02 -10.17 -19.26
N HIS A 75 11.86 -10.67 -20.18
CA HIS A 75 11.64 -11.96 -20.81
C HIS A 75 11.77 -13.14 -19.84
N GLU A 76 12.53 -13.00 -18.75
CA GLU A 76 12.66 -14.05 -17.73
C GLU A 76 11.35 -14.27 -16.96
N LEU A 77 10.55 -13.21 -16.79
CA LEU A 77 9.27 -13.25 -16.07
C LEU A 77 8.14 -13.95 -16.84
N ILE A 78 8.28 -14.10 -18.16
CA ILE A 78 7.30 -14.77 -19.03
C ILE A 78 7.69 -16.21 -19.38
N THR A 79 8.84 -16.68 -18.89
CA THR A 79 9.28 -18.06 -19.11
C THR A 79 8.29 -19.05 -18.50
N HIS A 80 8.13 -20.21 -19.16
CA HIS A 80 7.31 -21.30 -18.63
C HIS A 80 7.78 -21.75 -17.24
N GLU A 81 9.09 -21.71 -16.98
CA GLU A 81 9.68 -22.03 -15.69
C GLU A 81 9.22 -21.07 -14.59
N PHE A 82 9.27 -19.75 -14.85
CA PHE A 82 8.81 -18.75 -13.89
C PHE A 82 7.31 -18.88 -13.60
N ILE A 83 6.48 -19.03 -14.65
CA ILE A 83 5.02 -19.15 -14.52
C ILE A 83 4.64 -20.41 -13.75
N ASN A 84 5.21 -21.56 -14.10
CA ASN A 84 4.89 -22.83 -13.46
C ASN A 84 5.39 -22.88 -12.00
N THR A 85 6.47 -22.17 -11.67
CA THR A 85 7.07 -22.18 -10.33
C THR A 85 6.44 -21.15 -9.39
N PHE A 86 6.21 -19.93 -9.85
CA PHE A 86 5.78 -18.82 -8.99
C PHE A 86 4.32 -18.42 -9.18
N VAL A 87 3.78 -18.51 -10.40
CA VAL A 87 2.41 -18.05 -10.70
C VAL A 87 1.39 -19.15 -10.41
N LYS A 88 1.59 -20.36 -10.94
CA LYS A 88 0.62 -21.45 -10.82
C LYS A 88 0.60 -22.13 -9.44
N LYS A 89 1.73 -22.15 -8.72
CA LYS A 89 1.84 -22.78 -7.38
C LYS A 89 1.25 -21.93 -6.24
N GLY A 90 0.43 -20.92 -6.55
CA GLY A 90 -0.51 -20.31 -5.61
C GLY A 90 0.02 -19.21 -4.70
N LYS A 91 1.34 -18.94 -4.67
CA LYS A 91 1.87 -17.77 -3.95
C LYS A 91 1.93 -16.60 -4.92
N ARG A 92 0.86 -15.81 -5.03
CA ARG A 92 0.83 -14.57 -5.83
C ARG A 92 2.02 -13.70 -5.43
N LYS A 93 3.08 -13.69 -6.25
CA LYS A 93 4.26 -12.84 -6.05
C LYS A 93 4.01 -11.55 -6.81
N HIS A 94 3.92 -10.45 -6.07
CA HIS A 94 3.81 -9.12 -6.66
C HIS A 94 5.21 -8.60 -6.96
N LEU A 95 5.43 -8.21 -8.22
CA LEU A 95 6.67 -7.60 -8.67
C LEU A 95 6.39 -6.11 -8.96
N VAL A 96 7.27 -5.25 -8.47
CA VAL A 96 7.23 -3.81 -8.74
C VAL A 96 8.61 -3.38 -9.18
N SER A 97 8.69 -2.58 -10.24
CA SER A 97 9.95 -1.98 -10.67
C SER A 97 10.39 -0.93 -9.64
N HIS A 98 11.57 -1.13 -9.06
CA HIS A 98 12.15 -0.20 -8.10
C HIS A 98 12.94 0.87 -8.86
N ARG A 99 12.56 2.15 -8.71
CA ARG A 99 13.14 3.38 -9.36
C ARG A 99 12.66 3.78 -10.75
N ASN A 100 11.54 3.29 -11.25
CA ASN A 100 10.85 4.05 -12.29
C ASN A 100 10.01 5.12 -11.58
N LYS A 101 10.49 6.37 -11.47
CA LYS A 101 9.52 7.47 -11.31
C LYS A 101 8.66 7.35 -12.56
N GLN A 102 7.37 7.04 -12.43
CA GLN A 102 6.45 7.00 -13.58
C GLN A 102 6.56 8.28 -14.43
N ASN A 103 7.02 9.37 -13.81
CA ASN A 103 7.25 10.67 -14.42
C ASN A 103 8.69 10.93 -14.93
N GLU A 104 9.73 10.13 -14.67
CA GLU A 104 11.07 10.42 -15.27
C GLU A 104 11.22 9.94 -16.71
N SER A 105 10.41 8.97 -17.14
CA SER A 105 10.29 8.62 -18.56
C SER A 105 9.52 9.69 -19.36
N TYR A 106 8.81 10.59 -18.66
CA TYR A 106 8.10 11.74 -19.22
C TYR A 106 8.18 12.94 -18.24
N GLY A 107 9.35 13.58 -18.14
CA GLY A 107 9.49 14.90 -17.51
C GLY A 107 9.51 14.96 -15.97
N LYS A 108 10.69 15.29 -15.43
CA LYS A 108 10.97 15.76 -14.06
C LYS A 108 9.77 16.46 -13.37
N THR A 109 9.32 15.93 -12.23
CA THR A 109 8.89 16.76 -11.08
C THR A 109 9.01 16.00 -9.76
N SER A 110 9.66 16.65 -8.80
CA SER A 110 9.77 16.33 -7.37
C SER A 110 8.43 16.43 -6.65
N GLY A 111 8.13 15.51 -5.72
CA GLY A 111 6.97 15.63 -4.83
C GLY A 111 7.00 14.63 -3.68
N LYS A 112 6.85 15.13 -2.46
CA LYS A 112 7.03 14.46 -1.15
C LYS A 112 5.91 13.45 -0.87
N TYR A 113 6.25 12.29 -0.28
CA TYR A 113 5.27 11.30 0.19
C TYR A 113 4.58 11.78 1.47
N TRP A 114 3.25 11.92 1.43
CA TRP A 114 2.40 12.14 2.59
C TRP A 114 1.92 10.79 3.14
N GLY A 115 2.16 10.53 4.42
CA GLY A 115 1.55 9.41 5.13
C GLY A 115 0.24 9.87 5.76
N SER A 116 -0.88 9.27 5.35
CA SER A 116 -2.16 9.43 6.05
C SER A 116 -2.18 8.52 7.28
N SER A 117 -2.28 9.13 8.46
CA SER A 117 -2.55 8.41 9.71
C SER A 117 -4.08 8.32 9.88
N CYS A 118 -4.64 7.11 9.77
CA CYS A 118 -6.03 6.86 10.16
C CYS A 118 -6.08 6.62 11.68
N ALA A 119 -6.39 7.65 12.46
CA ALA A 119 -6.71 7.52 13.87
C ALA A 119 -8.16 7.05 14.05
N CYS A 120 -8.36 5.78 14.40
CA CYS A 120 -9.67 5.27 14.77
C CYS A 120 -9.98 5.70 16.22
N LYS A 121 -10.64 6.85 16.39
CA LYS A 121 -11.17 7.26 17.71
C LYS A 121 -12.38 6.39 18.06
N ARG A 122 -12.23 5.52 19.05
CA ARG A 122 -13.35 4.79 19.66
C ARG A 122 -14.07 5.74 20.62
N ALA A 123 -15.24 6.23 20.23
CA ALA A 123 -16.15 6.93 21.14
C ALA A 123 -16.68 5.90 22.16
N ARG A 124 -16.36 6.08 23.45
CA ARG A 124 -17.06 5.39 24.54
C ARG A 124 -18.36 6.16 24.78
N GLY A 125 -19.51 5.53 24.55
CA GLY A 125 -20.79 6.02 25.06
C GLY A 125 -20.94 5.59 26.51
N GLY A 126 -21.34 6.53 27.37
CA GLY A 126 -21.79 6.27 28.74
C GLY A 126 -23.25 5.86 28.81
#